data_AF-A0A6I1YZM0-F1
#
_entry.id   AF-A0A6I1YZM0-F1
#
_cell.length_a   1.000
_cell.length_b   1.000
_cell.length_c   1.000
_cell.angle_alpha   90.00
_cell.angle_beta   90.00
_cell.angle_gamma   90.00
#
_symmetry.space_group_name_H-M   'P 1'
#
loop_
_entity.id
_entity.type
_entity.pdbx_description
1 polymer ?
#
loop_
_entity_poly.entity_id
_entity_poly.type
_entity_poly.pdbx_seq_one_letter_code
_entity_poly.pdbx_strand_id
1 'polypeptide(L)'
;MATAGNDRLHRTEAGRTEENPLVTRCGRRIDVRCLRLGDPGRPVSRIALEVGEDQGGEPGVWAALTPDEARGLAHLLLQRIGAAEQPAGARPQSGTS
;
A
#
# COMPACT_ATOMS: atom_id res chain seq x y z
N MET A 1 -23.82 -8.06 -27.94
CA MET A 1 -22.88 -7.43 -26.99
C MET A 1 -23.38 -7.73 -25.59
N ALA A 2 -22.84 -8.77 -24.95
CA ALA A 2 -23.19 -9.19 -23.60
C ALA A 2 -21.95 -9.03 -22.71
N THR A 3 -22.15 -8.42 -21.55
CA THR A 3 -21.15 -7.97 -20.60
C THR A 3 -20.36 -9.12 -19.97
N ALA A 4 -19.08 -8.83 -19.73
CA ALA A 4 -18.04 -9.72 -19.24
C ALA A 4 -18.41 -10.42 -17.92
N GLY A 5 -18.01 -11.69 -17.83
CA GLY A 5 -18.12 -12.51 -16.63
C GLY A 5 -17.30 -11.93 -15.48
N ASN A 6 -17.91 -11.85 -14.32
CA ASN A 6 -17.21 -11.64 -13.06
C ASN A 6 -17.14 -13.00 -12.36
N ASP A 7 -16.09 -13.74 -12.68
CA ASP A 7 -15.74 -15.01 -12.07
C ASP A 7 -15.49 -14.74 -10.58
N ARG A 8 -16.45 -15.19 -9.76
CA ARG A 8 -16.35 -15.17 -8.31
C ARG A 8 -15.23 -16.11 -7.90
N LEU A 9 -14.00 -15.61 -7.89
CA LEU A 9 -12.91 -16.27 -7.20
C LEU A 9 -13.23 -16.27 -5.71
N HIS A 10 -13.58 -17.46 -5.24
CA HIS A 10 -13.93 -17.78 -3.88
C HIS A 10 -12.87 -17.28 -2.91
N ARG A 11 -13.31 -16.37 -2.06
CA ARG A 11 -12.76 -16.01 -0.76
C ARG A 11 -12.29 -17.27 -0.04
N THR A 12 -10.97 -17.47 0.05
CA THR A 12 -10.39 -18.42 1.01
C THR A 12 -10.05 -17.63 2.27
N GLU A 13 -10.93 -17.73 3.26
CA GLU A 13 -10.75 -17.15 4.59
C GLU A 13 -9.67 -17.95 5.34
N ALA A 14 -8.43 -17.46 5.32
CA ALA A 14 -7.36 -17.96 6.17
C ALA A 14 -6.64 -16.77 6.81
N GLY A 15 -7.00 -16.48 8.07
CA GLY A 15 -6.29 -15.55 8.96
C GLY A 15 -6.67 -14.09 8.77
N ARG A 16 -7.81 -13.67 9.31
CA ARG A 16 -8.10 -12.24 9.53
C ARG A 16 -7.17 -11.72 10.63
N THR A 17 -5.99 -11.25 10.25
CA THR A 17 -5.49 -10.05 10.94
C THR A 17 -6.40 -8.95 10.42
N GLU A 18 -7.24 -8.38 11.27
CA GLU A 18 -7.99 -7.15 10.91
C GLU A 18 -6.96 -6.03 10.73
N GLU A 19 -6.31 -6.02 9.57
CA GLU A 19 -5.46 -4.93 9.12
C GLU A 19 -6.41 -3.77 8.83
N ASN A 20 -6.60 -2.92 9.84
CA ASN A 20 -7.51 -1.77 9.74
C ASN A 20 -6.96 -0.86 8.64
N PRO A 21 -7.74 -0.57 7.58
CA PRO A 21 -7.30 0.29 6.48
C PRO A 21 -6.86 1.66 6.99
N LEU A 22 -5.74 2.16 6.45
CA LEU A 22 -5.31 3.53 6.69
C LEU A 22 -6.18 4.47 5.85
N VAL A 23 -6.83 5.45 6.47
CA VAL A 23 -7.54 6.53 5.73
C VAL A 23 -6.66 7.77 5.74
N THR A 24 -6.32 8.27 4.55
CA THR A 24 -5.53 9.50 4.41
C THR A 24 -6.37 10.74 4.71
N ARG A 25 -5.72 11.89 4.91
CA ARG A 25 -6.42 13.16 5.17
C ARG A 25 -7.34 13.61 4.03
N CYS A 26 -7.05 13.24 2.79
CA CYS A 26 -7.95 13.48 1.66
C CYS A 26 -9.10 12.47 1.58
N GLY A 27 -9.23 11.55 2.55
CA GLY A 27 -10.32 10.57 2.61
C GLY A 27 -10.06 9.29 1.82
N ARG A 28 -8.87 9.13 1.24
CA ARG A 28 -8.53 7.94 0.46
C ARG A 28 -8.20 6.78 1.38
N ARG A 29 -8.81 5.62 1.12
CA ARG A 29 -8.56 4.37 1.87
C ARG A 29 -7.36 3.64 1.27
N ILE A 30 -6.41 3.24 2.11
CA ILE A 30 -5.26 2.41 1.74
C ILE A 30 -5.36 1.10 2.52
N ASP A 31 -5.34 -0.02 1.80
CA ASP A 31 -5.48 -1.37 2.35
C ASP A 31 -4.29 -2.22 1.89
N VAL A 32 -3.72 -3.03 2.78
CA VAL A 32 -2.60 -3.92 2.48
C VAL A 32 -3.01 -5.32 2.88
N ARG A 33 -2.82 -6.29 1.98
CA ARG A 33 -3.18 -7.69 2.22
C ARG A 33 -2.10 -8.64 1.72
N CYS A 34 -1.96 -9.77 2.39
CA CYS A 34 -1.17 -10.89 1.89
C CYS A 34 -2.05 -11.85 1.08
N LEU A 35 -1.66 -12.11 -0.16
CA LEU A 35 -2.27 -13.09 -1.06
C LEU A 35 -1.32 -14.28 -1.22
N ARG A 36 -1.85 -15.49 -1.17
CA ARG A 36 -1.13 -16.70 -1.59
C ARG A 36 -1.76 -17.22 -2.88
N LEU A 37 -0.97 -17.28 -3.93
CA LEU A 37 -1.38 -17.62 -5.29
C LEU A 37 -0.63 -18.87 -5.77
N GLY A 38 -1.19 -19.58 -6.75
CA GLY A 38 -0.54 -20.75 -7.35
C GLY A 38 -0.96 -22.08 -6.71
N ASP A 39 -0.30 -23.14 -7.16
CA ASP A 39 -0.60 -24.50 -6.72
C ASP A 39 -0.29 -24.69 -5.22
N PRO A 40 -1.09 -25.47 -4.46
CA PRO A 40 -0.86 -25.72 -3.04
C PRO A 40 0.53 -26.32 -2.72
N GLY A 41 1.15 -27.05 -3.65
CA GLY A 41 2.49 -27.61 -3.50
C GLY A 41 3.62 -26.59 -3.70
N ARG A 42 3.35 -25.44 -4.33
CA ARG A 42 4.32 -24.34 -4.50
C ARG A 42 3.63 -22.98 -4.54
N PRO A 43 3.08 -22.51 -3.40
CA PRO A 43 2.40 -21.22 -3.35
C PRO A 43 3.40 -20.07 -3.49
N VAL A 44 3.00 -19.04 -4.23
CA VAL A 44 3.70 -17.76 -4.36
C VAL A 44 2.97 -16.73 -3.50
N SER A 45 3.70 -16.09 -2.60
CA SER A 45 3.17 -14.99 -1.80
C SER A 45 3.26 -13.66 -2.55
N ARG A 46 2.20 -12.87 -2.47
CA ARG A 46 2.11 -11.51 -2.98
C ARG A 46 1.54 -10.60 -1.91
N ILE A 47 2.00 -9.37 -1.85
CA ILE A 47 1.42 -8.31 -1.04
C ILE A 47 0.60 -7.43 -1.98
N ALA A 48 -0.71 -7.35 -1.77
CA ALA A 48 -1.57 -6.44 -2.50
C ALA A 48 -1.65 -5.11 -1.75
N LEU A 49 -1.36 -4.02 -2.44
CA LEU A 49 -1.62 -2.66 -2.00
C LEU A 49 -2.82 -2.13 -2.80
N GLU A 50 -3.92 -1.90 -2.10
CA GLU A 50 -5.12 -1.29 -2.65
C GLU A 50 -5.15 0.19 -2.24
N VAL A 51 -5.18 1.06 -3.23
CA VAL A 51 -5.36 2.50 -3.06
C VAL A 51 -6.78 2.79 -3.53
N GLY A 52 -7.69 2.86 -2.57
CA GLY A 52 -9.12 3.07 -2.80
C GLY A 52 -9.44 4.40 -3.45
N GLU A 53 -10.72 4.60 -3.72
CA GLU A 53 -11.22 5.80 -4.41
C GLU A 53 -10.94 7.08 -3.61
N ASP A 54 -10.75 8.20 -4.31
CA ASP A 54 -10.83 9.51 -3.64
C ASP A 54 -12.27 9.84 -3.26
N GLN A 55 -12.46 10.91 -2.48
CA GLN A 55 -13.79 11.51 -2.26
C GLN A 55 -14.51 11.94 -3.56
N GLY A 56 -13.79 11.99 -4.69
CA GLY A 56 -14.33 12.29 -6.02
C GLY A 56 -14.76 11.06 -6.85
N GLY A 57 -14.65 9.83 -6.34
CA GLY A 57 -15.12 8.62 -7.04
C GLY A 57 -14.23 8.14 -8.20
N GLU A 58 -12.99 8.61 -8.30
CA GLU A 58 -12.02 8.04 -9.24
C GLU A 58 -11.66 6.62 -8.82
N PRO A 59 -11.73 5.62 -9.73
CA PRO A 59 -11.50 4.23 -9.40
C PRO A 59 -10.10 4.03 -8.82
N GLY A 60 -10.05 3.33 -7.69
CA GLY A 60 -8.82 3.01 -6.98
C GLY A 60 -7.83 2.21 -7.84
N VAL A 61 -6.54 2.45 -7.61
CA VAL A 61 -5.44 1.71 -8.27
C VAL A 61 -4.95 0.61 -7.34
N TRP A 62 -4.66 -0.55 -7.89
CA TRP A 62 -4.19 -1.73 -7.15
C TRP A 62 -2.85 -2.20 -7.72
N ALA A 63 -1.92 -2.54 -6.83
CA ALA A 63 -0.60 -3.05 -7.17
C ALA A 63 -0.31 -4.34 -6.39
N ALA A 64 0.14 -5.39 -7.09
CA ALA A 64 0.59 -6.63 -6.48
C ALA A 64 2.12 -6.66 -6.44
N LEU A 65 2.67 -6.67 -5.23
CA LEU A 65 4.10 -6.66 -4.94
C LEU A 65 4.55 -8.05 -4.51
N THR A 66 5.78 -8.41 -4.82
CA THR A 66 6.50 -9.48 -4.11
C THR A 66 6.84 -9.02 -2.68
N PRO A 67 7.18 -9.95 -1.77
CA PRO A 67 7.61 -9.57 -0.42
C PRO A 67 8.85 -8.67 -0.40
N ASP A 68 9.75 -8.80 -1.37
CA ASP A 68 10.95 -7.96 -1.48
C ASP A 68 10.60 -6.52 -1.90
N GLU A 69 9.80 -6.38 -2.95
CA GLU A 69 9.31 -5.07 -3.43
C GLU A 69 8.51 -4.33 -2.35
N ALA A 70 7.70 -5.05 -1.55
CA ALA A 70 6.97 -4.46 -0.42
C ALA A 70 7.92 -3.90 0.65
N ARG A 71 9.02 -4.61 0.97
CA ARG A 71 10.07 -4.09 1.87
C ARG A 71 10.76 -2.87 1.28
N GLY A 72 11.06 -2.88 -0.01
CA GLY A 72 11.63 -1.74 -0.72
C GLY A 72 10.72 -0.51 -0.65
N LEU A 73 9.42 -0.68 -0.90
CA LEU A 73 8.44 0.40 -0.79
C LEU A 73 8.36 0.95 0.65
N ALA A 74 8.31 0.08 1.66
CA ALA A 74 8.30 0.50 3.06
C ALA A 74 9.55 1.33 3.42
N HIS A 75 10.73 0.89 2.94
CA HIS A 75 11.97 1.62 3.16
C HIS A 75 11.95 3.01 2.51
N LEU A 76 11.45 3.11 1.27
CA LEU A 76 11.28 4.40 0.58
C LEU A 76 10.33 5.33 1.34
N LEU A 77 9.21 4.82 1.85
CA LEU A 77 8.28 5.61 2.66
C LEU A 77 8.97 6.17 3.92
N LEU A 78 9.68 5.33 4.67
CA LEU A 78 10.41 5.73 5.86
C LEU A 78 11.49 6.79 5.57
N GLN A 79 12.23 6.66 4.47
CA GLN A 79 13.20 7.67 4.05
C GLN A 79 12.53 9.02 3.75
N ARG A 80 11.39 9.02 3.06
CA ARG A 80 10.66 10.24 2.72
C ARG A 80 10.08 10.94 3.96
N ILE A 81 9.64 10.17 4.96
CA ILE A 81 9.23 10.71 6.26
C ILE A 81 10.41 11.44 6.91
N GLY A 82 11.57 10.78 7.02
CA GLY A 82 12.75 11.39 7.63
C GLY A 82 13.21 12.66 6.91
N ALA A 83 13.05 12.74 5.59
CA ALA A 83 13.33 13.95 4.82
C ALA A 83 12.28 15.06 5.01
N ALA A 84 10.99 14.71 5.16
CA ALA A 84 9.90 15.67 5.35
C ALA A 84 9.85 16.23 6.79
N GLU A 85 10.25 15.44 7.79
CA GLU A 85 10.34 15.85 9.19
C GLU A 85 11.58 16.70 9.49
N GLN A 86 12.63 16.59 8.67
CA GLN A 86 13.77 17.49 8.74
C GLN A 86 13.38 18.87 8.21
N PRO A 87 13.38 19.93 9.04
CA PRO A 87 13.05 21.26 8.58
C PRO A 87 14.05 21.68 7.50
N ALA A 88 13.54 22.11 6.35
CA ALA A 88 14.34 22.70 5.29
C ALA A 88 15.02 23.97 5.82
N GLY A 89 16.28 23.84 6.24
CA GLY A 89 17.12 24.95 6.65
C GLY A 89 17.10 25.25 8.15
N ALA A 90 17.66 24.35 8.96
CA ALA A 90 18.51 24.83 10.04
C ALA A 90 19.76 25.47 9.39
N ARG A 91 19.63 26.73 8.93
CA ARG A 91 20.81 27.55 8.62
C ARG A 91 21.67 27.51 9.89
N PRO A 92 22.96 27.15 9.82
CA PRO A 92 23.83 27.37 10.96
C PRO A 92 23.74 28.86 11.29
N GLN A 93 23.26 29.17 12.48
CA GLN A 93 23.39 30.50 13.06
C GLN A 93 24.87 30.66 13.31
N SER A 94 25.60 31.08 12.29
CA SER A 94 26.96 31.61 12.43
C SER A 94 26.80 32.89 13.24
N GLY A 95 26.81 32.74 14.56
CA GLY A 95 26.88 33.84 15.49
C GLY A 95 28.21 34.55 15.27
N THR A 96 28.12 35.74 14.68
CA THR A 96 29.19 36.72 14.70
C THR A 96 29.28 37.28 16.12
N SER A 97 30.46 37.18 16.73
CA SER A 97 30.92 38.07 17.80
C SER A 97 32.31 38.54 17.43
#